data_AF-A0A6P0SV12-F1
#
_entry.id   AF-A0A6P0SV12-F1
#
_cell.length_a   1.000
_cell.length_b   1.000
_cell.length_c   1.000
_cell.angle_alpha   90.00
_cell.angle_beta   90.00
_cell.angle_gamma   90.00
#
_symmetry.space_group_name_H-M   'P 1'
#
loop_
_entity.id
_entity.type
_entity.pdbx_description
1 polymer ?
#
loop_
_entity_poly.entity_id
_entity_poly.type
_entity_poly.pdbx_seq_one_letter_code
_entity_poly.pdbx_strand_id
1 'polypeptide(L)' 'AMQVMADDAPFGGIGHSGMGHYHGHEGFLTFSKAKTVLHAPAGLPKNRIILKNRDFVFKALRTAFLR' A
#
# COMPACT_ATOMS: atom_id res chain seq x y z
N ALA A 1 20.00 16.19 22.48
CA ALA A 1 19.17 17.05 21.61
C ALA A 1 19.62 17.04 20.13
N MET A 2 20.82 16.55 19.78
CA MET A 2 21.30 16.48 18.38
C MET A 2 20.44 15.65 17.43
N GLN A 3 19.75 14.61 17.92
CA GLN A 3 18.98 13.70 17.07
C GLN A 3 17.70 14.32 16.47
N VAL A 4 17.13 15.34 17.13
CA VAL A 4 15.95 16.07 16.63
C VAL A 4 16.33 17.02 15.48
N MET A 5 17.60 17.42 15.41
CA MET A 5 18.11 18.39 14.44
C MET A 5 18.54 17.73 13.12
N ALA A 6 18.47 16.40 13.03
CA ALA A 6 18.73 15.66 11.81
C ALA A 6 17.43 15.55 11.01
N ASP A 7 17.20 16.51 10.11
CA ASP A 7 15.94 16.67 9.36
C ASP A 7 15.54 15.46 8.50
N ASP A 8 16.53 14.66 8.08
CA ASP A 8 16.34 13.46 7.24
C ASP A 8 16.11 12.17 8.05
N ALA A 9 16.29 12.21 9.37
CA ALA A 9 16.13 11.02 10.23
C ALA A 9 14.70 10.98 10.82
N PRO A 10 14.01 9.83 10.77
CA PRO A 10 12.68 9.70 11.36
C PRO A 10 12.75 9.89 12.89
N PHE A 11 11.88 10.74 13.42
CA PHE A 11 11.72 10.96 14.85
C PHE A 11 10.36 10.45 15.33
N GLY A 12 10.37 9.58 16.33
CA GLY A 12 9.18 8.92 16.83
C GLY A 12 9.46 7.99 18.01
N GLY A 13 8.39 7.44 18.59
CA GLY A 13 8.44 6.56 19.75
C GLY A 13 7.96 5.14 19.44
N ILE A 14 8.23 4.21 20.36
CA ILE A 14 7.71 2.82 20.32
C ILE A 14 7.21 2.45 21.73
N GLY A 15 6.00 1.89 21.82
CA GLY A 15 5.41 1.43 23.09
C GLY A 15 4.94 2.59 23.98
N HIS A 16 5.40 2.63 25.24
CA HIS A 16 4.98 3.66 26.21
C HIS A 16 5.41 5.08 25.81
N SER A 17 6.38 5.23 24.92
CA SER A 17 6.84 6.53 24.41
C SER A 17 6.07 7.01 23.18
N GLY A 18 5.10 6.25 22.66
CA GLY A 18 4.30 6.59 21.47
C GLY A 18 4.42 5.58 20.33
N MET A 19 3.78 5.87 19.19
CA MET A 19 3.83 5.07 17.97
C MET A 19 3.79 5.96 16.73
N GLY A 20 4.47 5.54 15.66
CA GLY A 20 4.66 6.35 14.46
C GLY A 20 5.88 7.25 14.56
N HIS A 21 6.21 7.91 13.46
CA HIS A 21 7.37 8.78 13.33
C HIS A 21 7.12 9.83 12.25
N TYR A 22 7.81 10.95 12.33
CA TYR A 22 7.75 12.04 11.37
C TYR A 22 9.17 12.60 11.14
N HIS A 23 9.28 13.82 10.61
CA HIS A 23 10.45 14.47 10.01
C HIS A 23 10.62 14.19 8.52
N GLY A 24 11.05 15.22 7.79
CA GLY A 24 11.26 15.20 6.34
C GLY A 24 10.14 14.49 5.58
N HIS A 25 10.52 13.49 4.79
CA HIS A 25 9.64 12.64 4.00
C HIS A 25 8.63 11.85 4.85
N GLU A 26 9.02 11.37 6.02
CA GLU A 26 8.16 10.59 6.92
C GLU A 26 7.04 11.45 7.51
N GLY A 27 7.28 12.75 7.69
CA GLY A 27 6.23 13.71 8.02
C GLY A 27 5.17 13.80 6.92
N PHE A 28 5.58 13.87 5.65
CA PHE A 28 4.65 13.86 4.52
C PHE A 28 3.82 12.56 4.48
N LEU A 29 4.48 11.41 4.63
CA LEU A 29 3.78 10.10 4.65
C LEU A 29 2.79 10.00 5.81
N THR A 30 3.16 10.48 7.00
CA THR A 30 2.31 10.43 8.20
C THR A 30 1.01 11.21 8.03
N PHE A 31 1.06 12.35 7.32
CA PHE A 31 -0.11 13.19 7.07
C PHE A 31 -0.74 12.99 5.68
N SER A 32 -0.26 11.99 4.92
CA SER A 32 -0.79 11.64 3.60
C SER A 32 -1.50 10.29 3.64
N LYS A 33 -2.53 10.16 2.80
CA LYS A 33 -3.20 8.88 2.59
C LYS A 33 -2.74 8.27 1.27
N ALA A 34 -1.91 7.23 1.35
CA ALA A 34 -1.55 6.44 0.18
C ALA A 34 -2.81 5.86 -0.48
N LYS A 35 -3.14 6.35 -1.68
CA LYS A 35 -4.33 5.95 -2.43
C LYS A 35 -3.91 5.06 -3.59
N THR A 36 -4.30 3.79 -3.53
CA THR A 36 -4.10 2.85 -4.63
C THR A 36 -5.00 3.23 -5.82
N VAL A 37 -4.39 3.40 -6.99
CA VAL A 37 -5.09 3.63 -8.26
C VAL A 37 -4.68 2.53 -9.24
N LEU A 38 -5.66 1.74 -9.69
CA LEU A 38 -5.44 0.69 -10.68
C LEU A 38 -5.66 1.25 -12.09
N HIS A 39 -4.62 1.20 -12.91
CA HIS A 39 -4.72 1.50 -14.34
C HIS A 39 -4.79 0.19 -15.13
N ALA A 40 -5.91 -0.02 -15.82
CA ALA A 40 -6.12 -1.20 -16.67
C ALA A 40 -6.16 -0.76 -18.14
N PRO A 41 -5.37 -1.36 -19.05
CA PRO A 41 -5.46 -1.07 -20.48
C PRO A 41 -6.86 -1.42 -21.02
N ALA A 42 -7.33 -0.61 -21.98
CA ALA A 42 -8.68 -0.72 -22.55
C ALA A 42 -8.98 -2.08 -23.22
N GLY A 43 -7.93 -2.82 -23.61
CA GLY A 43 -8.03 -4.14 -24.24
C GLY A 43 -8.18 -5.31 -23.28
N LEU A 44 -8.08 -5.12 -21.96
CA LEU A 44 -8.42 -6.17 -21.01
C LEU A 44 -9.91 -6.47 -21.11
N PRO A 45 -10.32 -7.75 -21.17
CA PRO A 45 -11.73 -8.11 -21.28
C PRO A 45 -12.47 -7.46 -20.11
N LYS A 46 -13.34 -6.49 -20.44
CA LYS A 46 -14.04 -5.62 -19.48
C LYS A 46 -14.47 -6.44 -18.26
N ASN A 47 -14.29 -5.89 -17.07
CA ASN A 47 -14.58 -6.53 -15.76
C ASN A 47 -15.84 -7.40 -15.77
N ARG A 48 -16.87 -7.05 -16.55
CA ARG A 48 -18.07 -7.85 -16.75
C ARG A 48 -17.82 -9.31 -17.22
N ILE A 49 -16.88 -9.59 -18.12
CA ILE A 49 -16.64 -10.95 -18.64
C ILE A 49 -15.87 -11.79 -17.61
N ILE A 50 -14.81 -11.22 -17.04
CA ILE A 50 -14.02 -11.88 -15.99
C ILE A 50 -14.90 -12.16 -14.76
N LEU A 51 -15.73 -11.18 -14.35
CA LEU A 51 -16.64 -11.34 -13.22
C LEU A 51 -17.80 -12.30 -13.50
N LYS A 52 -18.23 -12.45 -14.76
CA LYS A 52 -19.31 -13.39 -15.13
C LYS A 52 -18.91 -14.84 -14.90
N ASN A 53 -17.64 -15.16 -15.08
CA ASN A 53 -17.08 -16.50 -14.86
C ASN A 53 -16.10 -16.52 -13.66
N ARG A 54 -16.36 -15.67 -12.67
CA ARG A 54 -15.42 -15.42 -11.55
C ARG A 54 -14.96 -16.69 -10.84
N ASP A 55 -15.83 -17.69 -10.66
CA ASP A 55 -15.48 -18.90 -9.88
C ASP A 55 -14.51 -19.80 -10.62
N PHE A 56 -14.67 -19.93 -11.94
CA PHE A 56 -13.73 -20.65 -12.78
C PHE A 56 -12.38 -19.92 -12.84
N VAL A 57 -12.41 -18.60 -13.08
CA VAL A 57 -11.21 -17.77 -13.12
C VAL A 57 -10.49 -17.80 -11.77
N PHE A 58 -11.22 -17.71 -10.66
CA PHE A 58 -10.65 -17.75 -9.31
C PHE A 58 -10.05 -19.11 -9.01
N LYS A 59 -10.71 -20.22 -9.40
CA LYS A 59 -10.17 -21.58 -9.26
C LYS A 59 -8.86 -21.74 -10.06
N ALA A 60 -8.82 -21.23 -11.29
CA ALA A 60 -7.63 -21.26 -12.12
C ALA A 60 -6.49 -20.42 -11.52
N LEU A 61 -6.78 -19.18 -11.08
CA LEU A 61 -5.81 -18.30 -10.43
C LEU A 61 -5.30 -18.88 -9.11
N ARG A 62 -6.17 -19.51 -8.30
CA ARG A 62 -5.76 -20.18 -7.06
C ARG A 62 -4.75 -21.29 -7.34
N THR A 63 -5.05 -22.17 -8.30
CA THR A 63 -4.12 -23.26 -8.65
C THR A 63 -2.81 -22.74 -9.24
N ALA A 64 -2.83 -21.60 -9.93
CA ALA A 64 -1.65 -21.02 -10.56
C ALA A 64 -0.75 -20.20 -9.60
N PHE A 65 -1.34 -19.43 -8.68
CA PHE A 65 -0.64 -18.47 -7.82
C PHE A 65 -0.60 -18.85 -6.34
N LEU A 66 -1.50 -19.71 -5.88
CA LEU A 66 -1.63 -20.12 -4.48
C LEU A 66 -1.39 -21.62 -4.34
N ARG A 67 -0.36 -22.13 -5.02
CA ARG A 67 0.07 -23.53 -4.89
C ARG A 67 0.44 -23.88 -3.46
#